data_AF-A0AAV9DLA4-F1
#
_entry.id   AF-A0AAV9DLA4-F1
#
_cell.length_a   1.000
_cell.length_b   1.000
_cell.length_c   1.000
_cell.angle_alpha   90.00
_cell.angle_beta   90.00
_cell.angle_gamma   90.00
#
_symmetry.space_group_name_H-M   'P 1'
#
loop_
_entity.id
_entity.type
_entity.pdbx_description
1 polymer ?
#
loop_
_entity_poly.entity_id
_entity_poly.type
_entity_poly.pdbx_seq_one_letter_code
_entity_poly.pdbx_strand_id
1 'polypeptide(L)'
;MGLGGYLAAKSEADHYMREMKREEEEIINVPDTEAAEVAEILAEYGLEPHEYGPVVEALRKRPQAWLEFMMRFELGLEKPEPRRALESAATIAIAYVLGGFVPLSPYFFIPVASNAVVVSVAVTLVALLFFGYVKGRLTGNRPFLSALQTTLIGAIASAAAFGLAKAVKSL
;
A
#
# COMPACT_ATOMS: atom_id res chain seq x y z
N MET A 1 11.15 1.99 -9.88
CA MET A 1 10.09 1.77 -8.87
C MET A 1 8.68 2.09 -9.38
N GLY A 2 8.45 3.15 -10.19
CA GLY A 2 7.09 3.50 -10.67
C GLY A 2 6.31 2.40 -11.40
N LEU A 3 6.96 1.61 -12.28
CA LEU A 3 6.30 0.47 -12.94
C LEU A 3 5.82 -0.60 -11.94
N GLY A 4 6.52 -0.79 -10.82
CA GLY A 4 6.08 -1.69 -9.76
C GLY A 4 4.80 -1.19 -9.08
N GLY A 5 4.70 0.12 -8.83
CA GLY A 5 3.49 0.75 -8.32
C GLY A 5 2.30 0.63 -9.29
N TYR A 6 2.56 0.84 -10.60
CA TYR A 6 1.55 0.63 -11.64
C TYR A 6 1.04 -0.81 -11.67
N LEU A 7 1.97 -1.78 -11.71
CA LEU A 7 1.62 -3.19 -11.80
C LEU A 7 0.86 -3.66 -10.57
N ALA A 8 1.28 -3.28 -9.36
CA ALA A 8 0.58 -3.63 -8.13
C ALA A 8 -0.87 -3.10 -8.14
N ALA A 9 -1.05 -1.80 -8.41
CA ALA A 9 -2.38 -1.20 -8.45
C ALA A 9 -3.25 -1.74 -9.60
N LYS A 10 -2.65 -2.07 -10.75
CA LYS A 10 -3.35 -2.71 -11.86
C LYS A 10 -3.78 -4.14 -11.48
N SER A 11 -2.91 -4.92 -10.85
CA SER A 11 -3.22 -6.28 -10.43
C SER A 11 -4.33 -6.31 -9.37
N GLU A 12 -4.36 -5.37 -8.43
CA GLU A 12 -5.48 -5.18 -7.50
C GLU A 12 -6.78 -4.91 -8.25
N ALA A 13 -6.75 -4.02 -9.26
CA ALA A 13 -7.94 -3.72 -10.05
C ALA A 13 -8.41 -4.90 -10.91
N ASP A 14 -7.50 -5.62 -11.55
CA ASP A 14 -7.79 -6.81 -12.34
C ASP A 14 -8.31 -7.96 -11.45
N HIS A 15 -7.89 -8.04 -10.18
CA HIS A 15 -8.45 -8.98 -9.21
C HIS A 15 -9.87 -8.58 -8.81
N TYR A 16 -10.09 -7.32 -8.43
CA TYR A 16 -11.42 -6.81 -8.10
C TYR A 16 -12.44 -7.08 -9.22
N MET A 17 -12.09 -6.77 -10.47
CA MET A 17 -12.99 -6.95 -11.61
C MET A 17 -13.31 -8.43 -11.89
N ARG A 18 -12.38 -9.34 -11.58
CA ARG A 18 -12.61 -10.78 -11.73
C ARG A 18 -13.56 -11.31 -10.67
N GLU A 19 -13.33 -10.95 -9.41
CA GLU A 19 -14.23 -11.38 -8.32
C GLU A 19 -15.62 -10.76 -8.47
N MET A 20 -15.71 -9.47 -8.81
CA MET A 20 -17.01 -8.81 -9.04
C MET A 20 -17.84 -9.52 -10.11
N LYS A 21 -17.19 -9.99 -11.19
CA LYS A 21 -17.88 -10.73 -12.24
C LYS A 21 -18.31 -12.12 -11.77
N ARG A 22 -17.45 -12.80 -11.01
CA ARG A 22 -17.74 -14.12 -10.45
C ARG A 22 -18.93 -14.06 -9.48
N GLU A 23 -18.90 -13.10 -8.57
CA GLU A 23 -19.95 -12.84 -7.60
C GLU A 23 -21.28 -12.49 -8.29
N GLU A 24 -21.24 -11.68 -9.33
CA GLU A 24 -22.42 -11.38 -10.16
C GLU A 24 -23.00 -12.65 -10.83
N GLU A 25 -22.14 -13.56 -11.29
CA GLU A 25 -22.57 -14.86 -11.85
C GLU A 25 -23.14 -15.78 -10.77
N GLU A 26 -22.58 -15.80 -9.56
CA GLU A 26 -23.04 -16.60 -8.41
C GLU A 26 -24.43 -16.10 -7.93
N ILE A 27 -24.63 -14.79 -7.78
CA ILE A 27 -25.93 -14.17 -7.43
C ILE A 27 -27.03 -14.55 -8.41
N ILE A 28 -26.71 -14.71 -9.71
CA ILE A 28 -27.68 -15.08 -10.74
C ILE A 28 -27.95 -16.59 -10.74
N ASN A 29 -26.89 -17.41 -10.62
CA ASN A 29 -26.98 -18.85 -10.81
C ASN A 29 -27.45 -19.60 -9.55
N VAL A 30 -27.08 -19.11 -8.36
CA VAL A 30 -27.36 -19.74 -7.07
C VAL A 30 -27.86 -18.72 -6.02
N PRO A 31 -28.92 -17.95 -6.30
CA PRO A 31 -29.38 -16.82 -5.46
C PRO A 31 -29.81 -17.20 -4.03
N ASP A 32 -30.16 -18.46 -3.78
CA ASP A 32 -30.48 -18.94 -2.44
C ASP A 32 -29.22 -19.20 -1.61
N THR A 33 -28.12 -19.64 -2.24
CA THR A 33 -26.81 -19.80 -1.60
C THR A 33 -26.25 -18.42 -1.23
N GLU A 34 -26.16 -17.51 -2.19
CA GLU A 34 -25.63 -16.15 -1.95
C GLU A 34 -26.46 -15.37 -0.90
N ALA A 35 -27.76 -15.63 -0.81
CA ALA A 35 -28.60 -14.99 0.19
C ALA A 35 -28.36 -15.57 1.60
N ALA A 36 -27.99 -16.84 1.69
CA ALA A 36 -27.56 -17.46 2.94
C ALA A 36 -26.22 -16.87 3.40
N GLU A 37 -25.31 -16.54 2.49
CA GLU A 37 -24.03 -15.89 2.81
C GLU A 37 -24.24 -14.48 3.35
N VAL A 38 -25.12 -13.67 2.75
CA VAL A 38 -25.53 -12.37 3.34
C VAL A 38 -26.10 -12.54 4.75
N ALA A 39 -26.95 -13.56 4.95
CA ALA A 39 -27.54 -13.84 6.26
C ALA A 39 -26.49 -14.25 7.29
N GLU A 40 -25.50 -15.06 6.88
CA GLU A 40 -24.37 -15.48 7.71
C GLU A 40 -23.53 -14.28 8.14
N ILE A 41 -23.14 -13.41 7.19
CA ILE A 41 -22.42 -12.16 7.48
C ILE A 41 -23.18 -11.34 8.52
N LEU A 42 -24.49 -11.10 8.33
CA LEU A 42 -25.29 -10.32 9.27
C LEU A 42 -25.42 -10.99 10.64
N ALA A 43 -25.52 -12.32 10.69
CA ALA A 43 -25.55 -13.08 11.93
C ALA A 43 -24.21 -12.98 12.71
N GLU A 44 -23.06 -12.92 12.02
CA GLU A 44 -21.75 -12.69 12.65
C GLU A 44 -21.66 -11.33 13.35
N TYR A 45 -22.40 -10.33 12.87
CA TYR A 45 -22.55 -9.03 13.55
C TYR A 45 -23.56 -9.05 14.70
N GLY A 46 -24.15 -10.22 15.01
CA GLY A 46 -25.06 -10.42 16.13
C GLY A 46 -26.53 -10.11 15.82
N LEU A 47 -26.92 -9.99 14.54
CA LEU A 47 -28.32 -9.82 14.18
C LEU A 47 -29.07 -11.16 14.30
N GLU A 48 -30.27 -11.11 14.85
CA GLU A 48 -31.16 -12.26 14.91
C GLU A 48 -31.88 -12.51 13.57
N PRO A 49 -32.33 -13.75 13.28
CA PRO A 49 -32.99 -14.09 12.01
C PRO A 49 -34.18 -13.21 11.64
N HIS A 50 -34.92 -12.74 12.64
CA HIS A 50 -36.07 -11.88 12.44
C HIS A 50 -35.68 -10.42 12.08
N GLU A 51 -34.44 -10.01 12.37
CA GLU A 51 -33.89 -8.68 12.08
C GLU A 51 -33.27 -8.62 10.69
N TYR A 52 -32.45 -9.61 10.31
CA TYR A 52 -31.76 -9.61 9.02
C TYR A 52 -32.61 -10.16 7.87
N GLY A 53 -33.61 -10.99 8.13
CA GLY A 53 -34.47 -11.57 7.08
C GLY A 53 -35.07 -10.52 6.11
N PRO A 54 -35.69 -9.43 6.61
CA PRO A 54 -36.16 -8.34 5.76
C PRO A 54 -35.06 -7.61 4.98
N VAL A 55 -33.83 -7.57 5.51
CA VAL A 55 -32.66 -6.94 4.86
C VAL A 55 -32.22 -7.78 3.65
N VAL A 56 -32.09 -9.09 3.83
CA VAL A 56 -31.75 -10.04 2.74
C VAL A 56 -32.78 -9.94 1.61
N GLU A 57 -34.07 -9.95 1.94
CA GLU A 57 -35.15 -9.82 0.95
C GLU A 57 -35.18 -8.45 0.25
N ALA A 58 -34.73 -7.39 0.92
CA ALA A 58 -34.57 -6.08 0.31
C ALA A 58 -33.36 -6.02 -0.64
N LEU A 59 -32.25 -6.67 -0.28
CA LEU A 59 -31.04 -6.77 -1.11
C LEU A 59 -31.28 -7.62 -2.37
N ARG A 60 -32.03 -8.71 -2.25
CA ARG A 60 -32.48 -9.54 -3.39
C ARG A 60 -33.16 -8.76 -4.51
N LYS A 61 -33.89 -7.69 -4.16
CA LYS A 61 -34.59 -6.81 -5.11
C LYS A 61 -33.69 -5.74 -5.71
N ARG A 62 -32.45 -5.61 -5.24
CA ARG A 62 -31.48 -4.57 -5.58
C ARG A 62 -30.11 -5.22 -5.89
N PRO A 63 -29.96 -5.89 -7.05
CA PRO A 63 -28.78 -6.70 -7.35
C PRO A 63 -27.46 -5.93 -7.24
N GLN A 64 -27.44 -4.64 -7.62
CA GLN A 64 -26.25 -3.81 -7.46
C GLN A 64 -25.86 -3.59 -6.00
N ALA A 65 -26.83 -3.32 -5.12
CA ALA A 65 -26.56 -3.11 -3.70
C ALA A 65 -26.20 -4.44 -2.99
N TRP A 66 -26.76 -5.56 -3.44
CA TRP A 66 -26.39 -6.89 -2.97
C TRP A 66 -24.95 -7.23 -3.38
N LEU A 67 -24.61 -7.07 -4.66
CA LEU A 67 -23.24 -7.28 -5.15
C LEU A 67 -22.23 -6.39 -4.41
N GLU A 68 -22.52 -5.10 -4.23
CA GLU A 68 -21.65 -4.20 -3.46
C GLU A 68 -21.51 -4.61 -1.99
N PHE A 69 -22.56 -5.18 -1.40
CA PHE A 69 -22.51 -5.74 -0.05
C PHE A 69 -21.59 -6.96 0.01
N MET A 70 -21.77 -7.94 -0.87
CA MET A 70 -20.95 -9.16 -0.92
C MET A 70 -19.48 -8.81 -1.17
N MET A 71 -19.20 -8.01 -2.21
CA MET A 71 -17.85 -7.54 -2.54
C MET A 71 -17.15 -6.90 -1.34
N ARG A 72 -17.87 -6.15 -0.52
CA ARG A 72 -17.31 -5.43 0.62
C ARG A 72 -17.17 -6.30 1.87
N PHE A 73 -18.22 -7.03 2.25
CA PHE A 73 -18.32 -7.68 3.55
C PHE A 73 -17.90 -9.14 3.54
N GLU A 74 -18.05 -9.82 2.41
CA GLU A 74 -17.61 -11.19 2.23
C GLU A 74 -16.15 -11.23 1.75
N LEU A 75 -15.86 -10.54 0.65
CA LEU A 75 -14.53 -10.58 -0.01
C LEU A 75 -13.54 -9.53 0.53
N GLY A 76 -14.03 -8.51 1.24
CA GLY A 76 -13.19 -7.41 1.73
C GLY A 76 -12.59 -6.55 0.62
N LEU A 77 -13.22 -6.52 -0.55
CA LEU A 77 -12.73 -5.84 -1.75
C LEU A 77 -13.43 -4.49 -1.95
N GLU A 78 -12.61 -3.45 -2.07
CA GLU A 78 -13.09 -2.10 -2.37
C GLU A 78 -12.88 -1.75 -3.85
N LYS A 79 -13.84 -1.01 -4.40
CA LYS A 79 -13.78 -0.59 -5.81
C LYS A 79 -12.53 0.26 -6.07
N PRO A 80 -11.64 -0.16 -6.98
CA PRO A 80 -10.42 0.56 -7.28
C PRO A 80 -10.73 1.88 -7.98
N GLU A 81 -10.02 2.95 -7.61
CA GLU A 81 -10.11 4.22 -8.33
C GLU A 81 -9.47 4.11 -9.73
N PRO A 82 -10.13 4.56 -10.82
CA PRO A 82 -9.65 4.35 -12.19
C PRO A 82 -8.24 4.89 -12.49
N ARG A 83 -7.83 5.95 -11.79
CA ARG A 83 -6.52 6.60 -11.99
C ARG A 83 -5.44 6.13 -11.01
N ARG A 84 -5.79 5.31 -10.01
CA ARG A 84 -4.89 4.86 -8.95
C ARG A 84 -3.62 4.22 -9.48
N ALA A 85 -3.71 3.44 -10.56
CA ALA A 85 -2.53 2.80 -11.14
C ALA A 85 -1.50 3.80 -11.67
N LEU A 86 -1.96 4.82 -12.41
CA LEU A 86 -1.07 5.85 -12.96
C LEU A 86 -0.58 6.80 -11.86
N GLU A 87 -1.44 7.15 -10.91
CA GLU A 87 -1.09 8.03 -9.79
C GLU A 87 -0.06 7.35 -8.86
N SER A 88 -0.26 6.09 -8.52
CA SER A 88 0.72 5.27 -7.78
C SER A 88 2.07 5.21 -8.50
N ALA A 89 2.06 4.97 -9.82
CA ALA A 89 3.26 4.91 -10.62
C ALA A 89 4.05 6.23 -10.62
N ALA A 90 3.35 7.34 -10.87
CA ALA A 90 3.95 8.67 -10.96
C ALA A 90 4.47 9.14 -9.59
N THR A 91 3.66 9.02 -8.54
CA THR A 91 4.04 9.44 -7.18
C THR A 91 5.26 8.67 -6.67
N ILE A 92 5.29 7.34 -6.83
CA ILE A 92 6.43 6.52 -6.41
C ILE A 92 7.68 6.83 -7.26
N ALA A 93 7.52 7.02 -8.57
CA ALA A 93 8.66 7.36 -9.45
C ALA A 93 9.28 8.70 -9.05
N ILE A 94 8.47 9.75 -8.90
CA ILE A 94 8.92 11.09 -8.53
C ILE A 94 9.54 11.08 -7.14
N ALA A 95 8.89 10.47 -6.16
CA ALA A 95 9.40 10.37 -4.81
C ALA A 95 10.76 9.64 -4.76
N TYR A 96 10.93 8.58 -5.54
CA TYR A 96 12.20 7.86 -5.61
C TYR A 96 13.32 8.69 -6.23
N VAL A 97 13.04 9.43 -7.31
CA VAL A 97 14.02 10.32 -7.94
C VAL A 97 14.44 11.42 -6.97
N LEU A 98 13.47 12.09 -6.33
CA LEU A 98 13.76 13.16 -5.37
C LEU A 98 14.50 12.64 -4.14
N GLY A 99 14.08 11.49 -3.59
CA GLY A 99 14.73 10.85 -2.45
C GLY A 99 16.16 10.39 -2.75
N GLY A 100 16.39 9.81 -3.94
CA GLY A 100 17.71 9.40 -4.39
C GLY A 100 18.63 10.58 -4.74
N PHE A 101 18.07 11.72 -5.12
CA PHE A 101 18.84 12.93 -5.41
C PHE A 101 19.48 13.53 -4.14
N VAL A 102 18.82 13.43 -2.99
CA VAL A 102 19.32 13.98 -1.71
C VAL A 102 20.74 13.51 -1.36
N PRO A 103 21.05 12.21 -1.27
CA PRO A 103 22.41 11.72 -0.98
C PRO A 103 23.42 12.01 -2.09
N LEU A 104 22.96 12.12 -3.35
CA LEU A 104 23.84 12.40 -4.49
C LEU A 104 24.20 13.89 -4.61
N SER A 105 23.34 14.77 -4.11
CA SER A 105 23.49 16.23 -4.26
C SER A 105 24.87 16.78 -3.87
N PRO A 106 25.55 16.34 -2.78
CA PRO A 106 26.85 16.92 -2.42
C PRO A 106 27.97 16.59 -3.41
N TYR A 107 27.86 15.47 -4.14
CA TYR A 107 28.85 15.03 -5.13
C TYR A 107 28.88 15.92 -6.38
N PHE A 108 27.82 16.70 -6.63
CA PHE A 108 27.81 17.69 -7.72
C PHE A 108 28.66 18.93 -7.40
N PHE A 109 28.87 19.22 -6.10
CA PHE A 109 29.50 20.46 -5.65
C PHE A 109 30.87 20.23 -5.00
N ILE A 110 31.15 19.02 -4.52
CA ILE A 110 32.40 18.67 -3.82
C ILE A 110 33.20 17.68 -4.68
N PRO A 111 34.30 18.11 -5.32
CA PRO A 111 35.06 17.25 -6.24
C PRO A 111 35.73 16.04 -5.56
N VAL A 112 36.07 16.17 -4.28
CA VAL A 112 36.74 15.13 -3.52
C VAL A 112 35.70 14.22 -2.86
N ALA A 113 35.57 12.99 -3.36
CA ALA A 113 34.56 12.03 -2.91
C ALA A 113 34.61 11.73 -1.40
N SER A 114 35.79 11.72 -0.78
CA SER A 114 35.94 11.51 0.67
C SER A 114 35.36 12.64 1.51
N ASN A 115 35.31 13.86 0.97
CA ASN A 115 34.67 15.00 1.64
C ASN A 115 33.17 15.04 1.31
N ALA A 116 32.81 14.73 0.07
CA ALA A 116 31.42 14.67 -0.37
C ALA A 116 30.60 13.63 0.41
N VAL A 117 31.19 12.46 0.72
CA VAL A 117 30.49 11.40 1.47
C VAL A 117 30.13 11.84 2.89
N VAL A 118 30.98 12.62 3.56
CA VAL A 118 30.69 13.11 4.93
C VAL A 118 29.47 14.04 4.91
N VAL A 119 29.42 14.96 3.94
CA VAL A 119 28.27 15.85 3.76
C VAL A 119 27.02 15.08 3.34
N SER A 120 27.17 14.09 2.44
CA SER A 120 26.08 13.22 2.01
C SER A 120 25.46 12.44 3.16
N VAL A 121 26.28 11.86 4.04
CA VAL A 121 25.81 11.16 5.24
C VAL A 121 25.03 12.12 6.14
N ALA A 122 25.56 13.30 6.42
CA ALA A 122 24.88 14.27 7.29
C ALA A 122 23.51 14.71 6.72
N VAL A 123 23.46 15.09 5.44
CA VAL A 123 22.22 15.53 4.78
C VAL A 123 21.20 14.38 4.71
N THR A 124 21.66 13.16 4.41
CA THR A 124 20.78 11.99 4.33
C THR A 124 20.22 11.63 5.70
N LEU A 125 21.02 11.68 6.77
CA LEU A 125 20.54 11.45 8.14
C LEU A 125 19.45 12.45 8.53
N VAL A 126 19.65 13.74 8.23
CA VAL A 126 18.63 14.77 8.47
C VAL A 126 17.37 14.49 7.67
N ALA A 127 17.49 14.12 6.40
CA ALA A 127 16.35 13.76 5.55
C ALA A 127 15.60 12.53 6.07
N LEU A 128 16.30 11.46 6.49
CA LEU A 128 15.71 10.24 7.03
C LEU A 128 14.98 10.50 8.35
N LEU A 129 15.55 11.32 9.24
CA LEU A 129 14.89 11.75 10.47
C LEU A 129 13.64 12.56 10.16
N PHE A 130 13.73 13.52 9.24
CA PHE A 130 12.61 14.35 8.83
C PHE A 130 11.47 13.54 8.20
N PHE A 131 11.75 12.76 7.16
CA PHE A 131 10.74 11.96 6.48
C PHE A 131 10.20 10.83 7.36
N GLY A 132 11.03 10.25 8.22
CA GLY A 132 10.59 9.26 9.20
C GLY A 132 9.66 9.87 10.26
N TYR A 133 9.90 11.11 10.70
CA TYR A 133 9.00 11.83 11.59
C TYR A 133 7.67 12.15 10.91
N VAL A 134 7.71 12.69 9.68
CA VAL A 134 6.52 13.00 8.89
C VAL A 134 5.68 11.74 8.65
N LYS A 135 6.33 10.64 8.26
CA LYS A 135 5.69 9.32 8.13
C LYS A 135 4.97 8.95 9.41
N GLY A 136 5.64 9.01 10.56
CA GLY A 136 5.04 8.63 11.84
C GLY A 136 3.82 9.47 12.20
N ARG A 137 3.87 10.78 11.95
CA ARG A 137 2.74 11.69 12.16
C ARG A 137 1.55 11.36 11.25
N LEU A 138 1.79 11.09 9.97
CA LEU A 138 0.73 10.81 9.00
C LEU A 138 0.09 9.44 9.21
N THR A 139 0.85 8.44 9.67
CA THR A 139 0.31 7.09 9.92
C THR A 139 -0.28 6.90 11.32
N GLY A 140 -0.39 7.96 12.13
CA GLY A 140 -0.89 7.87 13.50
C GLY A 140 0.04 7.16 14.49
N ASN A 141 1.30 6.91 14.11
CA ASN A 141 2.30 6.25 14.95
C ASN A 141 3.11 7.27 15.78
N ARG A 142 3.92 6.80 16.74
CA ARG A 142 4.83 7.66 17.52
C ARG A 142 5.89 8.30 16.58
N PRO A 143 5.86 9.62 16.31
CA PRO A 143 6.67 10.22 15.25
C PRO A 143 8.19 10.04 15.44
N PHE A 144 8.67 10.23 16.67
CA PHE A 144 10.09 10.08 17.00
C PHE A 144 10.59 8.64 16.82
N LEU A 145 9.74 7.64 17.13
CA LEU A 145 10.11 6.24 16.95
C LEU A 145 10.18 5.88 15.46
N SER A 146 9.26 6.39 14.65
CA SER A 146 9.28 6.23 13.19
C SER A 146 10.52 6.90 12.57
N ALA A 147 10.89 8.10 13.03
CA ALA A 147 12.13 8.79 12.62
C ALA A 147 13.38 7.95 12.91
N LEU A 148 13.49 7.42 14.13
CA LEU A 148 14.62 6.58 14.54
C LEU A 148 14.68 5.28 13.72
N GLN A 149 13.55 4.61 13.53
CA GLN A 149 13.46 3.39 12.72
C GLN A 149 13.90 3.62 11.27
N THR A 150 13.37 4.67 10.61
CA THR A 150 13.74 5.01 9.23
C THR A 150 15.23 5.30 9.11
N THR A 151 15.79 6.01 10.09
CA THR A 151 17.23 6.33 10.11
C THR A 151 18.09 5.09 10.34
N LEU A 152 17.69 4.20 11.25
CA LEU A 152 18.40 2.95 11.52
C LEU A 152 18.41 2.00 10.32
N ILE A 153 17.29 1.86 9.61
CA ILE A 153 17.23 1.05 8.38
C ILE A 153 18.21 1.60 7.33
N GLY A 154 18.24 2.93 7.16
CA GLY A 154 19.19 3.59 6.26
C GLY A 154 20.65 3.35 6.66
N ALA A 155 20.96 3.46 7.96
CA ALA A 155 22.31 3.21 8.49
C ALA A 155 22.76 1.76 8.27
N ILE A 156 21.89 0.79 8.54
CA ILE A 156 22.17 -0.64 8.33
C ILE A 156 22.40 -0.94 6.85
N ALA A 157 21.54 -0.45 5.97
CA ALA A 157 21.67 -0.64 4.52
C ALA A 157 22.98 -0.02 3.99
N SER A 158 23.32 1.19 4.44
CA SER A 158 24.57 1.86 4.07
C SER A 158 25.80 1.10 4.58
N ALA A 159 25.77 0.59 5.81
CA ALA A 159 26.87 -0.18 6.39
C ALA A 159 27.06 -1.51 5.63
N ALA A 160 25.97 -2.18 5.26
CA ALA A 160 26.01 -3.39 4.46
C ALA A 160 26.62 -3.13 3.06
N ALA A 161 26.16 -2.08 2.37
CA ALA A 161 26.69 -1.69 1.06
C ALA A 161 28.20 -1.36 1.12
N PHE A 162 28.63 -0.61 2.15
CA PHE A 162 30.04 -0.31 2.37
C PHE A 162 30.87 -1.58 2.64
N GLY A 163 30.36 -2.48 3.50
CA GLY A 163 31.02 -3.75 3.81
C GLY A 163 31.22 -4.62 2.56
N LEU A 164 30.19 -4.74 1.73
CA LEU A 164 30.26 -5.47 0.45
C LEU A 164 31.25 -4.82 -0.52
N ALA A 165 31.19 -3.49 -0.69
CA ALA A 165 32.13 -2.78 -1.56
C ALA A 165 33.58 -2.97 -1.13
N LYS A 166 33.85 -2.93 0.18
CA LYS A 166 35.19 -3.18 0.74
C LYS A 166 35.65 -4.63 0.52
N ALA A 167 34.76 -5.60 0.72
CA ALA A 167 35.06 -7.02 0.54
C ALA A 167 35.43 -7.35 -0.92
N VAL A 168 34.68 -6.80 -1.89
CA VAL A 168 34.97 -6.98 -3.32
C VAL A 168 36.30 -6.32 -3.69
N LYS A 169 36.61 -5.15 -3.13
CA LYS A 169 37.89 -4.47 -3.40
C LYS A 169 39.11 -5.18 -2.78
N SER A 170 38.91 -6.02 -1.77
CA SER A 170 39.98 -6.79 -1.13
C SER A 170 40.27 -8.15 -1.80
N LEU A 171 39.45 -8.56 -2.77
CA LEU A 171 39.69 -9.70 -3.65
C LEU A 171 40.57 -9.28 -4.83
#